data_AF-A0A3C0G0E9-F1
#
_entry.id   AF-A0A3C0G0E9-F1
#
_cell.length_a   1.000
_cell.length_b   1.000
_cell.length_c   1.000
_cell.angle_alpha   90.00
_cell.angle_beta   90.00
_cell.angle_gamma   90.00
#
_symmetry.space_group_name_H-M   'P 1'
#
loop_
_entity.id
_entity.type
_entity.pdbx_description
1 polymer ?
#
loop_
_entity_poly.entity_id
_entity_poly.type
_entity_poly.pdbx_seq_one_letter_code
_entity_poly.pdbx_strand_id
1 'polypeptide(L)'
;MLELYDKFFEYTKYTDMRLYASYKELHIDIQKSEIFEGIDVLITTPTTLHKLFLLNGVSTSQLKICSIDDGDFLIQKSDYTAMVTVSQSIRKCQYVLYAEKLSPKLERFEDFFMERAQYVSE
;
A
#
# COMPACT_ATOMS: atom_id res chain seq x y z
N MET A 1 -0.59 1.17 11.86
CA MET A 1 -1.80 1.32 11.00
C MET A 1 -2.76 2.37 11.53
N LEU A 2 -3.29 2.21 12.77
CA LEU A 2 -4.12 3.25 13.41
C LEU A 2 -3.36 4.58 13.52
N GLU A 3 -2.11 4.54 13.94
CA GLU A 3 -1.26 5.74 14.00
C GLU A 3 -1.14 6.46 12.65
N LEU A 4 -0.91 5.72 11.56
CA LEU A 4 -0.86 6.28 10.21
C LEU A 4 -2.23 6.87 9.81
N TYR A 5 -3.33 6.17 10.14
CA TYR A 5 -4.68 6.67 9.91
C TYR A 5 -4.92 7.99 10.65
N ASP A 6 -4.60 8.06 11.94
CA ASP A 6 -4.80 9.26 12.76
C ASP A 6 -3.99 10.44 12.19
N LYS A 7 -2.76 10.18 11.72
CA LYS A 7 -1.94 11.19 11.06
C LYS A 7 -2.53 11.68 9.75
N PHE A 8 -3.01 10.80 8.89
CA PHE A 8 -3.71 11.22 7.66
C PHE A 8 -5.00 11.98 8.00
N PHE A 9 -5.75 11.51 9.00
CA PHE A 9 -7.00 12.11 9.43
C PHE A 9 -6.82 13.55 9.90
N GLU A 10 -5.71 13.89 10.57
CA GLU A 10 -5.38 15.28 10.93
C GLU A 10 -5.37 16.23 9.72
N TYR A 11 -4.92 15.76 8.55
CA TYR A 11 -4.86 16.52 7.30
C TYR A 11 -6.11 16.40 6.43
N THR A 12 -6.86 15.30 6.54
CA THR A 12 -8.04 15.04 5.69
C THR A 12 -9.37 15.42 6.33
N LYS A 13 -9.46 15.61 7.65
CA LYS A 13 -10.72 15.88 8.37
C LYS A 13 -11.51 17.11 7.93
N TYR A 14 -10.90 18.04 7.20
CA TYR A 14 -11.56 19.24 6.67
C TYR A 14 -11.61 19.24 5.13
N THR A 15 -11.48 18.07 4.51
CA THR A 15 -11.58 17.87 3.06
C THR A 15 -12.59 16.78 2.74
N ASP A 16 -12.96 16.65 1.47
CA ASP A 16 -13.85 15.58 1.00
C ASP A 16 -13.10 14.25 0.76
N MET A 17 -11.84 14.14 1.18
CA MET A 17 -11.03 12.94 0.97
C MET A 17 -11.50 11.79 1.87
N ARG A 18 -11.75 10.63 1.26
CA ARG A 18 -12.18 9.41 1.95
C ARG A 18 -10.98 8.56 2.33
N LEU A 19 -10.75 8.46 3.63
CA LEU A 19 -9.68 7.67 4.24
C LEU A 19 -10.25 6.36 4.82
N TYR A 20 -9.64 5.22 4.47
CA TYR A 20 -10.01 3.92 5.02
C TYR A 20 -8.78 3.14 5.47
N ALA A 21 -8.81 2.60 6.69
CA ALA A 21 -7.81 1.68 7.21
C ALA A 21 -8.38 0.27 7.30
N SER A 22 -7.72 -0.70 6.66
CA SER A 22 -8.17 -2.09 6.63
C SER A 22 -7.83 -2.83 7.93
N TYR A 23 -8.78 -3.47 8.59
CA TYR A 23 -8.50 -4.26 9.78
C TYR A 23 -8.42 -5.76 9.45
N LYS A 24 -7.39 -6.46 9.94
CA LYS A 24 -7.21 -7.90 9.68
C LYS A 24 -8.36 -8.76 10.22
N GLU A 25 -9.01 -8.32 11.28
CA GLU A 25 -10.10 -9.05 11.96
C GLU A 25 -11.46 -8.83 11.30
N LEU A 26 -11.59 -7.83 10.43
CA LEU A 26 -12.84 -7.55 9.73
C LEU A 26 -13.03 -8.55 8.57
N HIS A 27 -14.25 -9.04 8.40
CA HIS A 27 -14.57 -9.88 7.26
C HIS A 27 -14.26 -9.14 5.95
N ILE A 28 -13.63 -9.83 5.01
CA ILE A 28 -13.13 -9.21 3.78
C ILE A 28 -14.24 -8.53 2.97
N ASP A 29 -15.45 -9.09 2.99
CA ASP A 29 -16.60 -8.53 2.28
C ASP A 29 -17.05 -7.17 2.83
N ILE A 30 -16.91 -6.94 4.14
CA ILE A 30 -17.20 -5.62 4.73
C ILE A 30 -16.18 -4.60 4.21
N GLN A 31 -14.90 -4.97 4.20
CA GLN A 31 -13.84 -4.10 3.68
C GLN A 31 -14.04 -3.78 2.20
N LYS A 32 -14.47 -4.77 1.42
CA LYS A 32 -14.83 -4.57 0.01
C LYS A 32 -15.95 -3.56 -0.13
N SER A 33 -17.02 -3.70 0.65
CA SER A 33 -18.16 -2.77 0.61
C SER A 33 -17.72 -1.33 0.86
N GLU A 34 -16.91 -1.10 1.91
CA GLU A 34 -16.39 0.23 2.23
C GLU A 34 -15.52 0.81 1.09
N ILE A 35 -14.68 -0.02 0.47
CA ILE A 35 -13.83 0.39 -0.66
C ILE A 35 -14.67 0.70 -1.90
N PHE A 36 -15.74 -0.06 -2.16
CA PHE A 36 -16.62 0.12 -3.32
C PHE A 36 -17.40 1.43 -3.29
N GLU A 37 -17.72 1.93 -2.10
CA GLU A 37 -18.35 3.25 -1.94
C GLU A 37 -17.44 4.39 -2.43
N GLY A 38 -16.15 4.12 -2.64
CA GLY A 38 -15.14 5.08 -3.10
C GLY A 38 -14.20 5.48 -1.98
N ILE A 39 -12.90 5.40 -2.26
CA ILE A 39 -11.83 5.74 -1.32
C ILE A 39 -10.70 6.47 -2.06
N ASP A 40 -10.13 7.48 -1.40
CA ASP A 40 -8.99 8.24 -1.92
C ASP A 40 -7.67 7.71 -1.34
N VAL A 41 -7.69 7.31 -0.06
CA VAL A 41 -6.52 6.78 0.65
C VAL A 41 -6.89 5.46 1.34
N LEU A 42 -6.23 4.38 0.92
CA LEU A 42 -6.29 3.07 1.56
C LEU A 42 -5.04 2.81 2.39
N ILE A 43 -5.20 2.70 3.70
CA ILE A 43 -4.14 2.25 4.61
C ILE A 43 -4.34 0.75 4.85
N THR A 44 -3.37 -0.07 4.44
CA THR A 44 -3.51 -1.53 4.52
C THR A 44 -2.15 -2.23 4.65
N THR A 45 -2.16 -3.54 4.93
CA THR A 45 -0.95 -4.38 4.85
C THR A 45 -0.83 -5.01 3.46
N PRO A 46 0.39 -5.32 2.97
CA PRO A 46 0.57 -5.94 1.65
C PRO A 46 -0.26 -7.20 1.44
N THR A 47 -0.29 -8.08 2.44
CA THR A 47 -1.09 -9.31 2.43
C THR A 47 -2.59 -9.07 2.32
N THR A 48 -3.12 -8.01 2.95
CA THR A 48 -4.54 -7.65 2.86
C THR A 48 -4.85 -6.98 1.53
N LEU A 49 -3.98 -6.09 1.05
CA LEU A 49 -4.07 -5.52 -0.29
C LEU A 49 -4.11 -6.59 -1.36
N HIS A 50 -3.23 -7.58 -1.28
CA HIS A 50 -3.19 -8.70 -2.21
C HIS A 50 -4.47 -9.54 -2.17
N LYS A 51 -5.02 -9.81 -0.97
CA LYS A 51 -6.33 -10.49 -0.85
C LYS A 51 -7.46 -9.67 -1.47
N LEU A 52 -7.52 -8.37 -1.19
CA LEU A 52 -8.50 -7.46 -1.78
C LEU A 52 -8.37 -7.45 -3.31
N PHE A 53 -7.15 -7.39 -3.82
CA PHE A 53 -6.87 -7.43 -5.26
C PHE A 53 -7.37 -8.71 -5.92
N LEU A 54 -7.05 -9.89 -5.36
CA LEU A 54 -7.50 -11.19 -5.90
C LEU A 54 -9.03 -11.34 -5.89
N LEU A 55 -9.71 -10.69 -4.95
CA LEU A 55 -11.17 -10.72 -4.82
C LEU A 55 -11.87 -9.58 -5.55
N ASN A 56 -11.15 -8.85 -6.42
CA ASN A 56 -11.63 -7.65 -7.12
C ASN A 56 -12.23 -6.60 -6.17
N GLY A 57 -11.73 -6.55 -4.94
CA GLY A 57 -12.13 -5.64 -3.87
C GLY A 57 -11.46 -4.28 -3.93
N VAL A 58 -10.41 -4.13 -4.72
CA VAL A 58 -9.71 -2.86 -4.94
C VAL A 58 -9.26 -2.77 -6.39
N SER A 59 -9.43 -1.59 -7.00
CA SER A 59 -8.93 -1.33 -8.35
C SER A 59 -7.57 -0.64 -8.27
N THR A 60 -6.58 -1.18 -8.98
CA THR A 60 -5.24 -0.57 -9.12
C THR A 60 -5.12 0.34 -10.34
N SER A 61 -6.18 0.46 -11.14
CA SER A 61 -6.17 1.17 -12.43
C SER A 61 -5.91 2.68 -12.32
N GLN A 62 -6.36 3.30 -11.22
CA GLN A 62 -6.24 4.75 -10.99
C GLN A 62 -5.24 5.10 -9.88
N LEU A 63 -4.58 4.10 -9.29
CA LEU A 63 -3.65 4.30 -8.19
C LEU A 63 -2.49 5.20 -8.63
N LYS A 64 -2.33 6.34 -7.96
CA LYS A 64 -1.28 7.32 -8.27
C LYS A 64 -0.05 7.16 -7.42
N ILE A 65 -0.22 6.81 -6.15
CA ILE A 65 0.85 6.73 -5.16
C ILE A 65 0.68 5.43 -4.39
N CYS A 66 1.77 4.67 -4.26
CA CYS A 66 1.87 3.52 -3.38
C CYS A 66 3.00 3.82 -2.40
N SER A 67 2.62 4.17 -1.17
CA SER A 67 3.56 4.47 -0.10
C SER A 67 3.65 3.29 0.86
N ILE A 68 4.89 2.90 1.16
CA ILE A 68 5.23 1.85 2.10
C ILE A 68 5.97 2.52 3.24
N ASP A 69 5.29 2.62 4.37
CA ASP A 69 5.84 3.04 5.64
C ASP A 69 6.55 1.87 6.32
N ASP A 70 7.74 2.10 6.87
CA ASP A 70 8.61 1.10 7.50
C ASP A 70 8.81 -0.19 6.66
N GLY A 71 9.66 -0.12 5.64
CA GLY A 71 9.92 -1.18 4.68
C GLY A 71 10.64 -2.42 5.25
N ASP A 72 11.15 -2.36 6.48
CA ASP A 72 11.93 -3.44 7.07
C ASP A 72 11.10 -4.72 7.23
N PHE A 73 9.78 -4.62 7.43
CA PHE A 73 8.91 -5.79 7.49
C PHE A 73 8.75 -6.51 6.15
N LEU A 74 9.00 -5.86 5.01
CA LEU A 74 8.91 -6.47 3.67
C LEU A 74 10.01 -7.51 3.43
N ILE A 75 10.95 -7.67 4.35
CA ILE A 75 11.89 -8.80 4.36
C ILE A 75 11.13 -10.13 4.54
N GLN A 76 9.92 -10.12 5.11
CA GLN A 76 9.05 -11.29 5.16
C GLN A 76 8.63 -11.75 3.76
N LYS A 77 8.64 -13.06 3.52
CA LYS A 77 8.37 -13.64 2.19
C LYS A 77 6.95 -13.32 1.70
N SER A 78 5.96 -13.41 2.58
CA SER A 78 4.55 -13.15 2.27
C SER A 78 4.33 -11.73 1.76
N ASP A 79 4.83 -10.73 2.48
CA ASP A 79 4.58 -9.33 2.17
C ASP A 79 5.36 -8.88 0.93
N TYR A 80 6.60 -9.36 0.77
CA TYR A 80 7.36 -9.17 -0.47
C TYR A 80 6.62 -9.71 -1.70
N THR A 81 6.19 -10.97 -1.65
CA THR A 81 5.49 -11.59 -2.79
C THR A 81 4.15 -10.90 -3.04
N ALA A 82 3.43 -10.51 -1.99
CA ALA A 82 2.20 -9.74 -2.13
C ALA A 82 2.43 -8.41 -2.87
N MET A 83 3.48 -7.66 -2.51
CA MET A 83 3.80 -6.39 -3.18
C MET A 83 4.18 -6.60 -4.65
N VAL A 84 5.08 -7.54 -4.96
CA VAL A 84 5.49 -7.84 -6.34
C VAL A 84 4.29 -8.27 -7.19
N THR A 85 3.37 -9.07 -6.65
CA THR A 85 2.19 -9.51 -7.41
C THR A 85 1.23 -8.35 -7.68
N VAL A 86 0.93 -7.52 -6.67
CA VAL A 86 0.00 -6.39 -6.84
C VAL A 86 0.59 -5.33 -7.78
N SER A 87 1.90 -5.07 -7.67
CA SER A 87 2.59 -4.07 -8.50
C SER A 87 2.54 -4.37 -9.99
N GLN A 88 2.53 -5.65 -10.39
CA GLN A 88 2.39 -6.05 -11.79
C GLN A 88 1.06 -5.61 -12.43
N SER A 89 0.01 -5.38 -11.63
CA SER A 89 -1.29 -4.89 -12.12
C SER A 89 -1.34 -3.36 -12.24
N ILE A 90 -0.41 -2.65 -11.59
CA ILE A 90 -0.40 -1.20 -11.51
C ILE A 90 0.32 -0.65 -12.74
N ARG A 91 -0.42 0.03 -13.63
CA ARG A 91 0.14 0.56 -14.89
C ARG A 91 1.08 1.75 -14.70
N LYS A 92 0.70 2.70 -13.85
CA LYS A 92 1.46 3.93 -13.61
C LYS A 92 1.17 4.44 -12.20
N CYS A 93 2.19 4.35 -11.35
CA CYS A 93 2.13 4.76 -9.95
C CYS A 93 3.51 5.24 -9.51
N GLN A 94 3.55 6.23 -8.63
CA GLN A 94 4.75 6.62 -7.92
C GLN A 94 4.87 5.76 -6.66
N TYR A 95 5.98 5.03 -6.55
CA TYR A 95 6.28 4.24 -5.36
C TYR A 95 7.18 5.04 -4.43
N VAL A 96 6.86 5.01 -3.14
CA VAL A 96 7.66 5.62 -2.08
C VAL A 96 7.86 4.57 -0.99
N LEU A 97 9.12 4.24 -0.72
CA LEU A 97 9.50 3.26 0.29
C LEU A 97 10.39 3.96 1.33
N TYR A 98 9.96 3.93 2.57
CA TYR A 98 10.78 4.34 3.72
C TYR A 98 11.33 3.09 4.37
N ALA A 99 12.62 3.04 4.71
CA ALA A 99 13.23 1.91 5.41
C ALA A 99 14.44 2.40 6.20
N GLU A 100 14.71 1.81 7.37
CA GLU A 100 15.92 2.14 8.14
C GLU A 100 17.16 1.54 7.47
N LYS A 101 17.00 0.34 6.88
CA LYS A 101 18.08 -0.40 6.23
C LYS A 101 17.65 -0.88 4.86
N LEU A 102 18.41 -0.47 3.86
CA LEU A 102 18.27 -1.00 2.52
C LEU A 102 18.84 -2.43 2.46
N SER A 103 17.97 -3.43 2.67
CA SER A 103 18.37 -4.83 2.53
C SER A 103 18.44 -5.25 1.06
N PRO A 104 19.26 -6.26 0.68
CA PRO A 104 19.33 -6.75 -0.70
C PRO A 104 17.99 -7.24 -1.26
N LYS A 105 17.03 -7.56 -0.38
CA LYS A 105 15.69 -7.94 -0.78
C LYS A 105 14.83 -6.73 -1.15
N LEU A 106 15.01 -5.60 -0.47
CA LEU A 106 14.32 -4.35 -0.81
C LEU A 106 14.87 -3.75 -2.10
N GLU A 107 16.20 -3.80 -2.30
CA GLU A 107 16.85 -3.35 -3.55
C GLU A 107 16.24 -4.03 -4.78
N ARG A 108 15.90 -5.32 -4.66
CA ARG A 108 15.27 -6.08 -5.75
C ARG A 108 13.92 -5.53 -6.19
N PHE A 109 13.24 -4.67 -5.42
CA PHE A 109 12.03 -4.02 -5.92
C PHE A 109 12.28 -3.13 -7.13
N GLU A 110 13.51 -2.63 -7.31
CA GLU A 110 13.90 -1.92 -8.53
C GLU A 110 13.74 -2.77 -9.77
N ASP A 111 14.08 -4.06 -9.71
CA ASP A 111 13.95 -4.99 -10.83
C ASP A 111 12.49 -5.28 -11.21
N PHE A 112 11.52 -4.93 -10.35
CA PHE A 112 10.10 -5.25 -10.55
C PHE A 112 9.21 -4.04 -10.81
N PHE A 113 9.27 -3.01 -9.95
CA PHE A 113 8.33 -1.89 -10.00
C PHE A 113 8.93 -0.54 -9.59
N MET A 114 10.19 -0.51 -9.15
CA MET A 114 10.91 0.71 -8.77
C MET A 114 12.13 0.98 -9.65
N GLU A 115 12.09 0.65 -10.94
CA GLU A 115 13.23 0.66 -11.90
C GLU A 115 14.09 1.95 -11.96
N ARG A 116 13.58 3.07 -11.43
CA ARG A 116 14.26 4.37 -11.40
C ARG A 116 14.15 5.04 -10.05
N ALA A 117 14.24 4.26 -8.97
CA ALA A 117 14.18 4.78 -7.62
C ALA A 117 15.29 5.83 -7.42
N GLN A 118 14.93 6.90 -6.71
CA GLN A 118 15.91 7.84 -6.20
C GLN A 118 16.12 7.54 -4.72
N TYR A 119 17.37 7.35 -4.35
CA TYR A 119 17.77 7.15 -2.97
C TYR A 119 17.95 8.52 -2.31
N VAL A 120 17.19 8.73 -1.23
CA VAL A 120 17.27 9.94 -0.40
C VAL A 120 17.69 9.48 0.99
N SER A 121 18.82 10.00 1.45
CA SER A 121 19.30 9.83 2.82
C SER A 121 19.39 11.21 3.47
N GLU A 122 18.94 11.31 4.73
CA GLU A 122 19.17 12.50 5.56
C GLU A 122 20.63 12.61 6.03
#